data_AF-A0A7S1IRZ9-F1
#
_entry.id   AF-A0A7S1IRZ9-F1
#
_cell.length_a   1.000
_cell.length_b   1.000
_cell.length_c   1.000
_cell.angle_alpha   90.00
_cell.angle_beta   90.00
_cell.angle_gamma   90.00
#
_symmetry.space_group_name_H-M   'P 1'
#
loop_
_entity.id
_entity.type
_entity.pdbx_description
1 polymer ?
#
loop_
_entity_poly.entity_id
_entity_poly.type
_entity_poly.pdbx_seq_one_letter_code
_entity_poly.pdbx_strand_id
1 'polypeptide(L)'
;MLNEQALYPALEHLLPGQMIAVVRALRMQAQCRGADAHERAVMTIHRLGQMGADAYTLVAVALDGILSGGSRAFKPNKSDIQEAFGDQVLTFVVDLQKMHSAEALMSLSADPETGALKDDQY
;
A
#
# COMPACT_ATOMS: atom_id res chain seq x y z
N MET A 1 1.81 19.55 -4.29
CA MET A 1 1.18 18.95 -3.10
C MET A 1 -0.28 18.70 -3.43
N LEU A 2 -0.61 17.48 -3.86
CA LEU A 2 -1.99 17.03 -3.83
C LEU A 2 -2.50 16.99 -2.38
N ASN A 3 -3.73 17.45 -2.18
CA ASN A 3 -4.45 17.37 -0.91
C ASN A 3 -5.55 16.29 -1.02
N GLU A 4 -5.94 15.71 0.10
CA GLU A 4 -7.05 14.75 0.26
C GLU A 4 -8.35 15.24 -0.42
N GLN A 5 -8.57 16.55 -0.50
CA GLN A 5 -9.71 17.15 -1.21
C GLN A 5 -9.77 16.81 -2.71
N ALA A 6 -8.62 16.57 -3.35
CA ALA A 6 -8.55 16.16 -4.75
C ALA A 6 -9.09 14.74 -4.98
N LEU A 7 -9.30 13.97 -3.90
CA LEU A 7 -9.86 12.63 -3.97
C LEU A 7 -11.39 12.62 -4.02
N TYR A 8 -12.06 13.67 -3.56
CA TYR A 8 -13.52 13.63 -3.40
C TYR A 8 -14.30 13.28 -4.67
N PRO A 9 -13.95 13.79 -5.87
CA PRO A 9 -14.62 13.34 -7.09
C PRO A 9 -14.38 11.86 -7.41
N ALA A 10 -13.19 11.34 -7.09
CA ALA A 10 -12.83 9.93 -7.31
C ALA A 10 -13.40 8.99 -6.23
N LEU A 11 -14.01 9.52 -5.17
CA LEU A 11 -14.57 8.76 -4.06
C LEU A 11 -16.08 9.01 -3.88
N GLU A 12 -16.74 9.70 -4.82
CA GLU A 12 -18.16 10.06 -4.69
C GLU A 12 -19.08 8.83 -4.63
N HIS A 13 -18.62 7.70 -5.17
CA HIS A 13 -19.33 6.42 -5.15
C HIS A 13 -19.31 5.74 -3.77
N LEU A 14 -18.48 6.22 -2.84
CA LEU A 14 -18.36 5.67 -1.51
C LEU A 14 -19.36 6.29 -0.54
N LEU A 15 -19.81 5.49 0.44
CA LEU A 15 -20.56 6.01 1.57
C LEU A 15 -19.69 6.94 2.42
N PRO A 16 -20.26 7.93 3.13
CA PRO A 16 -19.48 8.88 3.94
C PRO A 16 -18.53 8.21 4.93
N GLY A 17 -18.95 7.13 5.61
CA GLY A 17 -18.10 6.37 6.53
C GLY A 17 -16.91 5.69 5.85
N GLN A 18 -17.09 5.24 4.61
CA GLN A 18 -16.04 4.63 3.81
C GLN A 18 -15.01 5.66 3.33
N MET A 19 -15.48 6.81 2.87
CA MET A 19 -14.61 7.93 2.50
C MET A 19 -13.76 8.40 3.70
N ILE A 20 -14.35 8.48 4.90
CA ILE A 20 -13.62 8.81 6.13
C ILE A 20 -12.52 7.78 6.41
N ALA A 21 -12.78 6.49 6.21
CA ALA A 21 -11.77 5.45 6.39
C ALA A 21 -10.58 5.62 5.43
N VAL A 22 -10.84 5.91 4.14
CA VAL A 22 -9.79 6.16 3.14
C VAL A 22 -8.93 7.37 3.54
N VAL A 23 -9.57 8.49 3.93
CA VAL A 23 -8.86 9.69 4.39
C VAL A 23 -8.06 9.42 5.66
N ARG A 24 -8.63 8.72 6.64
CA ARG A 24 -7.94 8.34 7.89
C ARG A 24 -6.69 7.51 7.60
N ALA A 25 -6.77 6.56 6.67
CA ALA A 25 -5.63 5.72 6.27
C ALA A 25 -4.52 6.54 5.60
N LEU A 26 -4.87 7.49 4.75
CA LEU A 26 -3.92 8.43 4.13
C LEU A 26 -3.20 9.32 5.14
N ARG A 27 -3.91 9.83 6.16
CA ARG A 27 -3.29 10.60 7.25
C ARG A 27 -2.32 9.76 8.05
N MET A 28 -2.71 8.54 8.39
CA MET A 28 -1.85 7.59 9.09
C MET A 28 -0.59 7.30 8.27
N GLN A 29 -0.74 7.12 6.96
CA GLN A 29 0.38 6.91 6.05
C GLN A 29 1.33 8.13 6.01
N ALA A 30 0.80 9.35 5.93
CA ALA A 30 1.60 10.58 5.97
C ALA A 30 2.43 10.67 7.24
N GLN A 31 1.84 10.35 8.40
CA GLN A 31 2.52 10.33 9.69
C GLN A 31 3.64 9.29 9.75
N CYS A 32 3.48 8.14 9.08
CA CYS A 32 4.43 7.04 9.15
C CYS A 32 5.59 7.17 8.14
N ARG A 33 5.35 7.76 6.96
CA ARG A 33 6.26 7.66 5.80
C ARG A 33 6.64 9.02 5.20
N GLY A 34 6.06 10.13 5.68
CA GLY A 34 6.34 11.48 5.20
C GLY A 34 5.61 11.84 3.91
N ALA A 35 5.87 13.07 3.43
CA ALA A 35 5.11 13.72 2.36
C ALA A 35 5.21 13.01 0.99
N ASP A 36 6.41 12.57 0.58
CA ASP A 36 6.59 11.94 -0.74
C ASP A 36 5.82 10.63 -0.87
N ALA A 37 5.80 9.82 0.20
CA ALA A 37 5.03 8.59 0.23
C ALA A 37 3.52 8.89 0.24
N HIS A 38 3.12 10.00 0.87
CA HIS A 38 1.74 10.44 0.89
C HIS A 38 1.24 10.91 -0.47
N GLU A 39 2.02 11.70 -1.19
CA GLU A 39 1.67 12.12 -2.53
C GLU A 39 1.51 10.91 -3.47
N ARG A 40 2.39 9.91 -3.38
CA ARG A 40 2.25 8.64 -4.12
C ARG A 40 0.98 7.86 -3.75
N ALA A 41 0.67 7.77 -2.46
CA ALA A 41 -0.54 7.09 -1.98
C ALA A 41 -1.81 7.79 -2.49
N VAL A 42 -1.86 9.12 -2.38
CA VAL A 42 -2.98 9.95 -2.88
C VAL A 42 -3.18 9.75 -4.38
N MET A 43 -2.12 9.77 -5.18
CA MET A 43 -2.21 9.54 -6.63
C MET A 43 -2.72 8.14 -6.98
N THR A 44 -2.29 7.12 -6.23
CA THR A 44 -2.73 5.74 -6.44
C THR A 44 -4.20 5.57 -6.08
N ILE A 45 -4.63 6.13 -4.94
CA ILE A 45 -6.03 6.10 -4.49
C ILE A 45 -6.93 6.88 -5.44
N HIS A 46 -6.48 8.03 -5.96
CA HIS A 46 -7.22 8.79 -6.95
C HIS A 46 -7.51 7.94 -8.19
N ARG A 47 -6.48 7.28 -8.73
CA ARG A 47 -6.62 6.41 -9.91
C ARG A 47 -7.52 5.21 -9.65
N LEU A 48 -7.37 4.55 -8.52
CA LEU A 48 -8.20 3.39 -8.16
C LEU A 48 -9.65 3.79 -7.88
N GLY A 49 -9.88 4.94 -7.25
CA GLY A 49 -11.22 5.50 -7.03
C GLY A 49 -11.95 5.75 -8.35
N GLN A 50 -11.26 6.34 -9.33
CA GLN A 50 -11.79 6.51 -10.70
C GLN A 50 -12.13 5.19 -11.40
N MET A 51 -11.47 4.10 -11.04
CA MET A 51 -11.76 2.75 -11.55
C MET A 51 -12.89 2.04 -10.78
N GLY A 52 -13.50 2.71 -9.79
CA GLY A 52 -14.57 2.14 -8.98
C GLY A 52 -14.07 1.13 -7.94
N ALA A 53 -12.80 1.22 -7.52
CA ALA A 53 -12.31 0.39 -6.43
C ALA A 53 -13.13 0.61 -5.14
N ASP A 54 -13.33 -0.49 -4.41
CA ASP A 54 -14.06 -0.44 -3.15
C ASP A 54 -13.20 0.18 -2.03
N ALA A 55 -13.88 0.59 -0.96
CA ALA A 55 -13.24 1.26 0.17
C ALA A 55 -12.14 0.43 0.86
N TYR A 56 -12.30 -0.89 0.96
CA TYR A 56 -11.32 -1.76 1.60
C TYR A 56 -10.04 -1.81 0.78
N THR A 57 -10.16 -1.93 -0.54
CA THR A 57 -9.02 -1.88 -1.47
C THR A 57 -8.28 -0.56 -1.34
N LEU A 58 -8.99 0.57 -1.33
CA LEU A 58 -8.38 1.90 -1.22
C LEU A 58 -7.68 2.12 0.13
N VAL A 59 -8.30 1.68 1.23
CA VAL A 59 -7.70 1.71 2.57
C VAL A 59 -6.47 0.80 2.62
N ALA A 60 -6.54 -0.39 2.05
CA ALA A 60 -5.41 -1.32 2.06
C ALA A 60 -4.21 -0.76 1.30
N VAL A 61 -4.43 -0.14 0.14
CA VAL A 61 -3.39 0.55 -0.64
C VAL A 61 -2.79 1.73 0.13
N ALA A 62 -3.61 2.50 0.85
CA ALA A 62 -3.10 3.57 1.72
C ALA A 62 -2.16 3.02 2.82
N LEU A 63 -2.47 1.83 3.34
CA LEU A 63 -1.76 1.21 4.48
C LEU A 63 -0.60 0.29 4.06
N ASP A 64 -0.55 -0.18 2.82
CA ASP A 64 0.40 -1.19 2.31
C ASP A 64 1.88 -0.81 2.56
N GLY A 65 2.19 0.49 2.51
CA GLY A 65 3.52 1.02 2.79
C GLY A 65 3.86 1.22 4.27
N ILE A 66 2.90 1.16 5.18
CA ILE A 66 3.13 1.50 6.60
C ILE A 66 3.85 0.36 7.32
N LEU A 67 3.38 -0.87 7.11
CA LEU A 67 3.89 -2.06 7.81
C LEU A 67 5.26 -2.53 7.29
N SER A 68 5.57 -2.27 6.01
CA SER A 68 6.76 -2.78 5.30
C SER A 68 7.98 -1.83 5.34
N GLY A 69 7.82 -0.58 5.80
CA GLY A 69 8.97 0.33 5.84
C GLY A 69 8.70 1.74 6.38
N GLY A 70 7.75 1.92 7.30
CA GLY A 70 7.56 3.19 7.98
C GLY A 70 8.69 3.47 8.99
N SER A 71 9.34 4.63 8.90
CA SER A 71 10.13 5.19 9.99
C SER A 71 10.16 6.71 9.95
N ARG A 72 9.77 7.32 11.08
CA ARG A 72 10.54 8.36 11.81
C ARG A 72 9.96 8.67 13.21
N ALA A 73 8.69 8.35 13.51
CA ALA A 73 8.10 8.62 14.84
C ALA A 73 6.94 7.68 15.27
N PHE A 74 6.19 7.10 14.34
CA PHE A 74 5.04 6.24 14.63
C PHE A 74 5.02 5.04 13.67
N LYS A 75 4.88 3.83 14.23
CA LYS A 75 4.80 2.58 13.47
C LYS A 75 3.59 1.80 14.00
N PRO A 76 2.40 1.94 13.40
CA PRO A 76 1.23 1.25 13.87
C PRO A 76 1.44 -0.26 13.73
N ASN A 77 1.12 -0.97 14.79
CA ASN A 77 1.12 -2.42 14.80
C ASN A 77 -0.18 -2.96 14.15
N LYS A 78 -0.29 -4.28 14.02
CA LYS A 78 -1.48 -4.91 13.43
C LYS A 78 -2.76 -4.60 14.22
N SER A 79 -2.68 -4.55 15.56
CA SER A 79 -3.82 -4.20 16.42
C SER A 79 -4.29 -2.76 16.23
N ASP A 80 -3.39 -1.80 16.00
CA ASP A 80 -3.75 -0.40 15.76
C ASP A 80 -4.56 -0.26 14.45
N ILE A 81 -4.17 -1.03 13.42
CA ILE A 81 -4.89 -1.11 12.15
C ILE A 81 -6.23 -1.82 12.32
N GLN A 82 -6.25 -2.92 13.07
CA GLN A 82 -7.46 -3.68 13.38
C GLN A 82 -8.49 -2.83 14.13
N GLU A 83 -8.06 -2.09 15.16
CA GLU A 83 -8.92 -1.21 15.93
C GLU A 83 -9.43 -0.03 15.10
N ALA A 84 -8.57 0.52 14.24
CA ALA A 84 -8.93 1.68 13.44
C ALA A 84 -9.83 1.37 12.23
N PHE A 85 -9.71 0.17 11.64
CA PHE A 85 -10.31 -0.17 10.34
C PHE A 85 -10.98 -1.56 10.27
N GLY A 86 -10.83 -2.40 11.30
CA GLY A 86 -11.42 -3.74 11.39
C GLY A 86 -10.57 -4.87 10.79
N ASP A 87 -10.98 -6.11 11.09
CA ASP A 87 -10.29 -7.35 10.67
C ASP A 87 -10.18 -7.50 9.15
N GLN A 88 -11.21 -7.09 8.43
CA GLN A 88 -11.25 -7.23 6.98
C GLN A 88 -10.13 -6.41 6.32
N VAL A 89 -9.95 -5.15 6.74
CA VAL A 89 -8.85 -4.30 6.26
C VAL A 89 -7.50 -4.89 6.63
N LEU A 90 -7.33 -5.34 7.88
CA LEU A 90 -6.07 -5.95 8.31
C LEU A 90 -5.71 -7.17 7.46
N THR A 91 -6.68 -8.01 7.14
CA THR A 91 -6.49 -9.19 6.29
C THR A 91 -6.02 -8.79 4.90
N PHE A 92 -6.71 -7.84 4.25
CA PHE A 92 -6.32 -7.34 2.94
C PHE A 92 -4.91 -6.74 2.92
N VAL A 93 -4.57 -5.92 3.91
CA VAL A 93 -3.23 -5.33 4.02
C VAL A 93 -2.17 -6.42 4.18
N VAL A 94 -2.39 -7.39 5.06
CA VAL A 94 -1.44 -8.49 5.28
C VAL A 94 -1.25 -9.34 4.02
N ASP A 95 -2.31 -9.61 3.27
CA ASP A 95 -2.21 -10.40 2.04
C ASP A 95 -1.51 -9.61 0.91
N LEU A 96 -1.75 -8.31 0.80
CA LEU A 96 -0.97 -7.40 -0.08
C LEU A 96 0.53 -7.46 0.23
N GLN A 97 0.90 -7.41 1.51
CA GLN A 97 2.31 -7.52 1.90
C GLN A 97 2.93 -8.87 1.53
N LYS A 98 2.18 -9.97 1.68
CA LYS A 98 2.66 -11.30 1.28
C LYS A 98 2.88 -11.36 -0.23
N MET A 99 1.98 -10.78 -1.02
CA MET A 99 2.13 -10.71 -2.48
C MET A 99 3.36 -9.91 -2.88
N HIS A 100 3.58 -8.73 -2.29
CA HIS A 100 4.80 -7.94 -2.53
C HIS A 100 6.07 -8.67 -2.11
N SER A 101 6.02 -9.44 -1.01
CA SER A 101 7.14 -10.27 -0.58
C SER A 101 7.41 -11.42 -1.55
N ALA A 102 6.37 -12.07 -2.07
CA ALA A 102 6.49 -13.13 -3.06
C ALA A 102 7.02 -12.59 -4.39
N GLU A 103 6.54 -11.44 -4.86
CA GLU A 103 7.04 -10.77 -6.06
C GLU A 103 8.51 -10.36 -5.91
N ALA A 104 8.90 -9.82 -4.75
CA ALA A 104 10.30 -9.50 -4.45
C ALA A 104 11.19 -10.76 -4.47
N LEU A 105 10.73 -11.89 -3.91
CA LEU A 105 11.44 -13.16 -3.96
C LEU A 105 11.57 -13.73 -5.37
N MET A 106 10.52 -13.63 -6.20
CA MET A 106 10.55 -14.05 -7.60
C MET A 106 11.50 -13.17 -8.43
N SER A 107 11.50 -11.86 -8.18
CA SER A 107 12.41 -10.90 -8.83
C SER A 107 13.88 -11.16 -8.46
N LEU A 108 14.18 -11.57 -7.22
CA LEU A 108 15.51 -12.01 -6.80
C LEU A 108 15.94 -13.35 -7.41
N SER A 109 14.99 -14.21 -7.79
CA SER A 109 15.28 -15.48 -8.48
C SER A 109 15.47 -15.33 -10.00
N ALA A 110 15.18 -14.15 -10.55
CA ALA A 110 15.28 -13.85 -11.98
C ALA A 110 16.68 -13.32 -12.37
N ASP A 111 17.73 -13.90 -11.81
CA ASP A 111 19.12 -13.72 -12.25
C ASP A 111 19.55 -14.97 -13.08
N PRO A 112 19.49 -14.92 -14.43
CA PRO A 112 19.99 -15.99 -15.28
C PRO A 112 21.42 -15.73 -15.76
N GLU A 113 22.28 -15.08 -14.98
CA GLU A 113 23.69 -14.86 -15.35
C GLU A 113 24.65 -15.55 -14.38
N THR A 114 24.88 -16.85 -14.60
CA THR A 114 26.21 -17.47 -14.73
C THR A 114 26.09 -19.01 -14.75
N GLY A 115 25.42 -19.52 -15.78
CA GLY A 115 25.54 -20.92 -16.21
C GLY A 115 26.73 -21.17 -17.13
N ALA A 116 27.82 -20.40 -17.01
CA ALA A 116 29.05 -20.65 -17.75
C ALA A 116 29.87 -21.71 -17.00
N LEU A 117 29.45 -22.97 -17.13
CA LEU A 117 30.39 -24.08 -17.05
C LEU A 117 31.36 -23.87 -18.23
N LYS A 118 32.55 -23.34 -17.92
CA LYS A 118 33.69 -23.50 -18.82
C LYS A 118 34.00 -24.99 -18.87
N ASP A 119 33.47 -25.65 -19.89
CA ASP A 119 34.05 -26.90 -20.38
C ASP A 119 35.43 -26.55 -20.97
N ASP A 120 36.45 -26.55 -20.11
CA ASP A 120 37.85 -26.65 -20.52
C ASP A 120 38.09 -28.08 -21.02
N GLN A 121 37.81 -28.35 -22.30
CA GLN A 121 38.42 -29.44 -23.04
C GLN A 121 38.70 -29.07 -24.50
N TYR A 122 39.92 -29.44 -24.91
CA TYR A 122 40.58 -29.38 -26.23
C TYR A 122 41.39 -28.13 -26.57
#